data_AF-A0A537W9N1-F1
#
_entry.id   AF-A0A537W9N1-F1
#
_cell.length_a   1.000
_cell.length_b   1.000
_cell.length_c   1.000
_cell.angle_alpha   90.00
_cell.angle_beta   90.00
_cell.angle_gamma   90.00
#
_symmetry.space_group_name_H-M   'P 1'
#
loop_
_entity.id
_entity.type
_entity.pdbx_description
1 polymer ?
#
loop_
_entity_poly.entity_id
_entity_poly.type
_entity_poly.pdbx_seq_one_letter_code
_entity_poly.pdbx_strand_id
1 'polypeptide(L)'
;MPRRSPLFPELERALAAASAMHMLKSDLLRLPVRVTATISEAGAYRYRRANPIDIRVSSRSGHVATGFLHELGHFVDHQVHYERRSRVWASAVHPAFARWRAAAAKLNGRPFPGGSYRQRYFESAQEVWARCYAQTVLIRSGDPLLLKQLEQLQSADDPHVWPTAEFEPIALHVEAVFVQLGLTQLELPIAA
;
A
#
# COMPACT_ATOMS: atom_id res chain seq x y z
N MET A 1 -6.27 13.26 -7.76
CA MET A 1 -5.05 13.84 -7.16
C MET A 1 -5.23 15.31 -6.81
N PRO A 2 -4.61 15.81 -5.72
CA PRO A 2 -4.75 17.19 -5.24
C PRO A 2 -3.82 18.16 -5.98
N ARG A 3 -4.16 18.51 -7.24
CA ARG A 3 -3.31 19.28 -8.17
C ARG A 3 -2.79 20.63 -7.67
N ARG A 4 -3.44 21.24 -6.67
CA ARG A 4 -3.02 22.53 -6.07
C ARG A 4 -2.09 22.38 -4.87
N SER A 5 -1.81 21.15 -4.43
CA SER A 5 -0.92 20.89 -3.30
C SER A 5 0.54 20.92 -3.76
N PRO A 6 1.48 21.46 -2.97
CA PRO A 6 2.91 21.33 -3.25
C PRO A 6 3.39 19.86 -3.22
N LEU A 7 2.64 18.97 -2.58
CA LEU A 7 2.94 17.53 -2.52
C LEU A 7 2.48 16.77 -3.77
N PHE A 8 1.78 17.44 -4.70
CA PHE A 8 1.24 16.82 -5.90
C PHE A 8 2.29 16.07 -6.74
N PRO A 9 3.50 16.62 -7.02
CA PRO A 9 4.49 15.92 -7.85
C PRO A 9 4.94 14.59 -7.25
N GLU A 10 5.11 14.52 -5.92
CA GLU A 10 5.48 13.28 -5.24
C GLU A 10 4.35 12.25 -5.25
N LEU A 11 3.12 12.69 -4.99
CA LEU A 11 1.93 11.83 -5.06
C LEU A 11 1.69 11.29 -6.48
N GLU A 12 1.95 12.11 -7.50
CA GLU A 12 1.85 11.70 -8.89
C GLU A 12 2.90 10.65 -9.26
N ARG A 13 4.16 10.82 -8.83
CA ARG A 13 5.22 9.81 -8.99
C ARG A 13 4.86 8.49 -8.31
N ALA A 14 4.40 8.55 -7.06
CA ALA A 14 3.99 7.36 -6.32
C ALA A 14 2.80 6.64 -6.99
N LEU A 15 1.81 7.37 -7.50
CA LEU A 15 0.71 6.78 -8.25
C LEU A 15 1.18 6.19 -9.58
N ALA A 16 2.09 6.85 -10.30
CA ALA A 16 2.64 6.34 -11.54
C ALA A 16 3.39 5.01 -11.32
N ALA A 17 4.21 4.94 -10.26
CA ALA A 17 4.88 3.71 -9.85
C ALA A 17 3.89 2.58 -9.52
N ALA A 18 2.85 2.88 -8.74
CA ALA A 18 1.81 1.90 -8.43
C ALA A 18 1.06 1.44 -9.70
N SER A 19 0.79 2.36 -10.62
CA SER A 19 0.07 2.09 -11.87
C SER A 19 0.88 1.20 -12.81
N ALA A 20 2.20 1.35 -12.86
CA ALA A 20 3.08 0.49 -13.65
C ALA A 20 3.07 -0.98 -13.17
N MET A 21 2.75 -1.21 -11.89
CA MET A 21 2.71 -2.56 -11.31
C MET A 21 1.35 -3.24 -11.49
N HIS A 22 0.24 -2.51 -11.31
CA HIS A 22 -1.12 -3.06 -11.41
C HIS A 22 -2.16 -1.98 -11.73
N MET A 23 -3.33 -2.41 -12.20
CA MET A 23 -4.51 -1.57 -12.35
C MET A 23 -5.73 -2.24 -11.75
N LEU A 24 -6.48 -1.48 -10.96
CA LEU A 24 -7.82 -1.86 -10.53
C LEU A 24 -8.85 -1.36 -11.55
N LYS A 25 -9.29 -2.24 -12.45
CA LYS A 25 -10.45 -1.95 -13.31
C LYS A 25 -11.71 -1.97 -12.45
N SER A 26 -12.38 -0.83 -12.34
CA SER A 26 -13.53 -0.67 -11.46
C SER A 26 -14.51 0.37 -12.01
N ASP A 27 -15.79 0.19 -11.69
CA ASP A 27 -16.89 1.12 -11.96
C ASP A 27 -17.04 2.20 -10.86
N LEU A 28 -16.16 2.20 -9.86
CA LEU A 28 -16.15 3.19 -8.79
C LEU A 28 -15.97 4.61 -9.32
N LEU A 29 -16.67 5.56 -8.69
CA LEU A 29 -16.37 6.97 -8.84
C LEU A 29 -14.92 7.24 -8.40
N ARG A 30 -14.25 8.16 -9.10
CA ARG A 30 -12.87 8.56 -8.81
C ARG A 30 -12.70 8.87 -7.33
N LEU A 31 -11.85 8.11 -6.65
CA LEU A 31 -11.53 8.30 -5.24
C LEU A 31 -10.68 9.56 -5.06
N PRO A 32 -11.15 10.58 -4.32
CA PRO A 32 -10.34 11.77 -4.06
C PRO A 32 -9.15 11.47 -3.14
N VAL A 33 -7.98 12.00 -3.50
CA VAL A 33 -6.80 12.08 -2.64
C VAL A 33 -6.70 13.50 -2.10
N ARG A 34 -6.56 13.64 -0.78
CA ARG A 34 -6.54 14.92 -0.06
C ARG A 34 -5.29 15.03 0.81
N VAL A 35 -4.60 16.16 0.73
CA VAL A 35 -3.52 16.50 1.67
C VAL A 35 -4.13 17.19 2.89
N THR A 36 -3.68 16.82 4.08
CA THR A 36 -4.15 17.41 5.35
C THR A 36 -3.02 17.56 6.36
N ALA A 37 -3.16 18.51 7.30
CA ALA A 37 -2.24 18.71 8.41
C ALA A 37 -2.82 18.24 9.77
N THR A 38 -4.02 17.65 9.77
CA THR A 38 -4.82 17.40 10.99
C THR A 38 -4.74 15.97 11.51
N ILE A 39 -3.95 15.09 10.88
CA ILE A 39 -3.80 13.69 11.30
C ILE A 39 -2.37 13.47 11.79
N SER A 40 -2.22 12.61 12.80
CA SER A 40 -0.92 12.19 13.35
C SER A 40 -0.22 11.16 12.47
N GLU A 41 -0.99 10.28 11.84
CA GLU A 41 -0.49 9.23 10.95
C GLU A 41 -0.07 9.78 9.59
N ALA A 42 0.75 9.03 8.85
CA ALA A 42 1.23 9.44 7.52
C ALA A 42 0.09 9.51 6.47
N GLY A 43 -0.97 8.74 6.67
CA GLY A 43 -2.15 8.74 5.81
C GLY A 43 -3.41 8.29 6.56
N ALA A 44 -4.53 8.29 5.84
CA ALA A 44 -5.74 7.59 6.26
C ALA A 44 -6.64 7.26 5.05
N TYR A 45 -6.92 5.98 4.85
CA TYR A 45 -7.93 5.48 3.95
C TYR A 45 -9.29 5.47 4.65
N ARG A 46 -10.24 6.27 4.14
CA ARG A 46 -11.58 6.38 4.70
C ARG A 46 -12.59 5.67 3.83
N TYR A 47 -13.47 4.91 4.47
CA TYR A 47 -14.51 4.14 3.82
C TYR A 47 -15.77 4.06 4.68
N ARG A 48 -16.90 3.68 4.06
CA ARG A 48 -18.16 3.34 4.73
C ARG A 48 -18.68 2.04 4.13
N ARG A 49 -18.59 0.93 4.90
CA ARG A 49 -18.83 -0.43 4.37
C ARG A 49 -17.94 -0.64 3.13
N ALA A 50 -18.43 -1.27 2.06
CA ALA A 50 -17.66 -1.45 0.84
C ALA A 50 -17.27 -0.15 0.11
N ASN A 51 -17.92 0.99 0.43
CA ASN A 51 -17.76 2.22 -0.34
C ASN A 51 -16.55 3.04 0.13
N PRO A 52 -15.57 3.33 -0.76
CA PRO A 52 -14.47 4.22 -0.45
C PRO A 52 -14.94 5.69 -0.37
N ILE A 53 -14.32 6.50 0.48
CA ILE A 53 -14.65 7.93 0.65
C ILE A 53 -13.51 8.84 0.16
N ASP A 54 -12.32 8.72 0.76
CA ASP A 54 -11.12 9.45 0.36
C ASP A 54 -9.85 8.75 0.86
N ILE A 55 -8.72 9.08 0.24
CA ILE A 55 -7.39 8.85 0.81
C ILE A 55 -6.87 10.19 1.31
N ARG A 56 -6.47 10.25 2.58
CA ARG A 56 -5.81 11.40 3.18
C ARG A 56 -4.32 11.13 3.30
N VAL A 57 -3.52 12.15 3.03
CA VAL A 57 -2.07 12.11 3.19
C VAL A 57 -1.65 13.27 4.08
N SER A 58 -0.86 12.99 5.11
CA SER A 58 -0.38 14.00 6.04
C SER A 58 0.70 14.86 5.37
N SER A 59 0.56 16.18 5.48
CA SER A 59 1.61 17.11 5.08
C SER A 59 2.70 17.28 6.15
N ARG A 60 2.59 16.59 7.29
CA ARG A 60 3.48 16.74 8.46
C ARG A 60 4.33 15.50 8.74
N SER A 61 4.00 14.35 8.17
CA SER A 61 4.69 13.09 8.49
C SER A 61 6.08 12.96 7.90
N GLY A 62 6.43 13.74 6.86
CA GLY A 62 7.70 13.61 6.15
C GLY A 62 7.80 12.38 5.23
N HIS A 63 6.76 11.55 5.18
CA HIS A 63 6.73 10.28 4.44
C HIS A 63 5.53 10.24 3.49
N VAL A 64 5.45 11.22 2.59
CA VAL A 64 4.28 11.46 1.74
C VAL A 64 4.04 10.31 0.78
N ALA A 65 5.05 9.88 0.02
CA ALA A 65 4.93 8.75 -0.91
C ALA A 65 4.58 7.44 -0.18
N THR A 66 5.34 7.07 0.86
CA THR A 66 5.13 5.82 1.62
C THR A 66 3.75 5.80 2.28
N GLY A 67 3.34 6.90 2.92
CA GLY A 67 2.01 7.03 3.53
C GLY A 67 0.89 6.92 2.49
N PHE A 68 1.01 7.62 1.36
CA PHE A 68 0.04 7.50 0.26
C PHE A 68 -0.08 6.07 -0.27
N LEU A 69 1.05 5.40 -0.52
CA LEU A 69 1.07 4.03 -1.03
C LEU A 69 0.50 3.03 -0.02
N HIS A 70 0.75 3.23 1.28
CA HIS A 70 0.14 2.43 2.34
C HIS A 70 -1.39 2.52 2.27
N GLU A 71 -1.94 3.74 2.22
CA GLU A 71 -3.40 3.92 2.09
C GLU A 71 -3.97 3.39 0.77
N LEU A 72 -3.18 3.46 -0.32
CA LEU A 72 -3.56 2.85 -1.59
C LEU A 72 -3.59 1.32 -1.49
N GLY A 73 -2.66 0.72 -0.74
CA GLY A 73 -2.66 -0.70 -0.43
C GLY A 73 -3.92 -1.13 0.32
N HIS A 74 -4.35 -0.35 1.32
CA HIS A 74 -5.64 -0.54 1.99
C HIS A 74 -6.83 -0.41 1.05
N PHE A 75 -6.83 0.59 0.17
CA PHE A 75 -7.89 0.76 -0.81
C PHE A 75 -8.01 -0.48 -1.71
N VAL A 76 -6.90 -0.95 -2.30
CA VAL A 76 -6.90 -2.13 -3.17
C VAL A 76 -7.38 -3.37 -2.41
N ASP A 77 -6.87 -3.60 -1.21
CA ASP A 77 -7.28 -4.72 -0.34
C ASP A 77 -8.79 -4.73 -0.09
N HIS A 78 -9.31 -3.56 0.30
CA HIS A 78 -10.72 -3.36 0.59
C HIS A 78 -11.62 -3.52 -0.64
N GLN A 79 -11.16 -3.10 -1.82
CA GLN A 79 -11.96 -3.21 -3.05
C GLN A 79 -11.88 -4.58 -3.71
N VAL A 80 -10.81 -5.36 -3.47
CA VAL A 80 -10.75 -6.76 -3.94
C VAL A 80 -11.77 -7.61 -3.17
N HIS A 81 -11.92 -7.40 -1.87
CA HIS A 81 -12.91 -8.10 -1.07
C HIS A 81 -13.30 -7.31 0.19
N TYR A 82 -14.61 -7.25 0.46
CA TYR A 82 -15.13 -6.76 1.73
C TYR A 82 -16.35 -7.57 2.19
N GLU A 83 -16.18 -8.37 3.24
CA GLU A 83 -17.29 -9.07 3.90
C GLU A 83 -17.99 -8.13 4.87
N ARG A 84 -19.24 -7.74 4.60
CA ARG A 84 -19.97 -6.73 5.39
C ARG A 84 -20.16 -7.11 6.86
N ARG A 85 -20.38 -8.41 7.14
CA ARG A 85 -20.71 -8.88 8.50
C ARG A 85 -19.49 -8.93 9.41
N SER A 86 -18.39 -9.50 8.93
CA SER A 86 -17.15 -9.64 9.71
C SER A 86 -16.17 -8.49 9.51
N ARG A 87 -16.42 -7.59 8.54
CA ARG A 87 -15.55 -6.47 8.15
C ARG A 87 -14.16 -6.93 7.70
N VAL A 88 -14.11 -8.11 7.09
CA VAL A 88 -12.87 -8.76 6.64
C VAL A 88 -12.53 -8.32 5.22
N TRP A 89 -11.23 -8.09 4.97
CA TRP A 89 -10.67 -7.65 3.68
C TRP A 89 -9.93 -8.78 2.97
N ALA A 90 -9.52 -8.57 1.72
CA ALA A 90 -8.92 -9.60 0.88
C ALA A 90 -7.63 -10.21 1.46
N SER A 91 -6.75 -9.38 2.03
CA SER A 91 -5.47 -9.77 2.60
C SER A 91 -5.61 -10.84 3.67
N ALA A 92 -6.71 -10.84 4.42
CA ALA A 92 -6.99 -11.81 5.47
C ALA A 92 -7.50 -13.17 4.94
N VAL A 93 -8.31 -13.20 3.87
CA VAL A 93 -9.06 -14.42 3.49
C VAL A 93 -8.96 -14.81 2.03
N HIS A 94 -8.70 -13.88 1.12
CA HIS A 94 -8.73 -14.16 -0.31
C HIS A 94 -7.60 -15.16 -0.69
N PRO A 95 -7.88 -16.19 -1.52
CA PRO A 95 -6.89 -17.21 -1.90
C PRO A 95 -5.64 -16.63 -2.58
N ALA A 96 -5.80 -15.59 -3.40
CA ALA A 96 -4.67 -14.95 -4.09
C ALA A 96 -3.56 -14.47 -3.14
N PHE A 97 -3.93 -14.12 -1.91
CA PHE A 97 -3.04 -13.62 -0.87
C PHE A 97 -2.41 -14.74 -0.01
N ALA A 98 -2.76 -16.01 -0.22
CA ALA A 98 -2.33 -17.10 0.65
C ALA A 98 -0.80 -17.27 0.70
N ARG A 99 -0.13 -17.20 -0.46
CA ARG A 99 1.34 -17.29 -0.54
C ARG A 99 2.00 -16.08 0.12
N TRP A 100 1.44 -14.88 -0.11
CA TRP A 100 1.90 -13.67 0.54
C TRP A 100 1.76 -13.77 2.06
N ARG A 101 0.60 -14.18 2.60
CA ARG A 101 0.40 -14.39 4.05
C ARG A 101 1.43 -15.34 4.64
N ALA A 102 1.66 -16.48 3.99
CA ALA A 102 2.62 -17.49 4.45
C ALA A 102 4.06 -16.98 4.45
N ALA A 103 4.41 -16.11 3.50
CA ALA A 103 5.74 -15.50 3.44
C ALA A 103 5.87 -14.35 4.45
N ALA A 104 4.87 -13.47 4.54
CA ALA A 104 4.84 -12.34 5.47
C ALA A 104 4.85 -12.80 6.95
N ALA A 105 4.27 -13.96 7.27
CA ALA A 105 4.35 -14.56 8.60
C ALA A 105 5.78 -14.93 9.03
N LYS A 106 6.74 -14.98 8.10
CA LYS A 106 8.16 -15.23 8.37
C LYS A 106 8.99 -13.95 8.45
N LEU A 107 8.41 -12.78 8.16
CA LEU A 107 9.11 -11.51 8.32
C LEU A 107 9.37 -11.23 9.79
N ASN A 108 10.51 -10.63 10.07
CA ASN A 108 10.78 -10.07 11.39
C ASN A 108 9.71 -9.01 11.72
N GLY A 109 9.11 -9.16 12.90
CA GLY A 109 8.16 -8.18 13.41
C GLY A 109 8.85 -6.81 13.54
N ARG A 110 8.14 -5.75 13.14
CA ARG A 110 8.61 -4.37 13.30
C ARG A 110 7.94 -3.79 14.55
N PRO A 111 8.68 -3.44 15.61
CA PRO A 111 8.08 -2.95 16.84
C PRO A 111 7.51 -1.54 16.65
N PHE A 112 6.26 -1.32 17.03
CA PHE A 112 5.67 0.01 17.06
C PHE A 112 5.56 0.53 18.50
N PRO A 113 5.84 1.82 18.76
CA PRO A 113 5.61 2.41 20.06
C PRO A 113 4.12 2.45 20.37
N GLY A 114 3.72 2.12 21.61
CA GLY A 114 2.31 2.25 22.06
C GLY A 114 1.65 0.97 22.58
N GLY A 115 2.44 0.00 23.06
CA GLY A 115 1.94 -1.16 23.80
C GLY A 115 1.28 -2.25 22.95
N SER A 116 0.78 -3.29 23.62
CA SER A 116 0.32 -4.54 22.97
C SER A 116 -0.90 -4.37 22.06
N TYR A 117 -1.78 -3.40 22.34
CA TYR A 117 -2.90 -3.09 21.45
C TYR A 117 -2.43 -2.55 20.10
N ARG A 118 -1.52 -1.57 20.13
CA ARG A 118 -0.97 -0.97 18.91
C ARG A 118 -0.12 -1.97 18.14
N GLN A 119 0.65 -2.80 18.84
CA GLN A 119 1.39 -3.89 18.20
C GLN A 119 0.47 -4.85 17.44
N ARG A 120 -0.61 -5.33 18.08
CA ARG A 120 -1.61 -6.21 17.44
C ARG A 120 -2.28 -5.57 16.22
N TYR A 121 -2.50 -4.25 16.26
CA TYR A 121 -3.05 -3.52 15.12
C TYR A 121 -2.10 -3.62 13.91
N PHE A 122 -0.83 -3.26 14.09
CA PHE A 122 0.16 -3.29 13.01
C PHE A 122 0.50 -4.71 12.55
N GLU A 123 0.31 -5.72 13.38
CA GLU A 123 0.46 -7.14 13.03
C GLU A 123 -0.75 -7.72 12.28
N SER A 124 -1.85 -6.96 12.13
CA SER A 124 -3.00 -7.43 11.35
C SER A 124 -2.65 -7.60 9.87
N ALA A 125 -3.32 -8.55 9.20
CA ALA A 125 -3.07 -8.84 7.79
C ALA A 125 -3.26 -7.59 6.91
N GLN A 126 -4.23 -6.72 7.21
CA GLN A 126 -4.47 -5.50 6.45
C GLN A 126 -3.30 -4.51 6.54
N GLU A 127 -2.75 -4.34 7.74
CA GLU A 127 -1.62 -3.43 8.01
C GLU A 127 -0.30 -3.96 7.46
N VAL A 128 -0.05 -5.26 7.61
CA VAL A 128 1.12 -5.90 7.02
C VAL A 128 1.03 -5.85 5.49
N TRP A 129 -0.14 -6.08 4.91
CA TRP A 129 -0.36 -5.96 3.47
C TRP A 129 -0.06 -4.55 2.96
N ALA A 130 -0.65 -3.52 3.57
CA ALA A 130 -0.47 -2.14 3.13
C ALA A 130 1.01 -1.71 3.17
N ARG A 131 1.76 -2.12 4.20
CA ARG A 131 3.21 -1.88 4.28
C ARG A 131 4.00 -2.65 3.21
N CYS A 132 3.72 -3.94 3.04
CA CYS A 132 4.36 -4.75 2.00
C CYS A 132 4.10 -4.18 0.61
N TYR A 133 2.84 -3.81 0.33
CA TYR A 133 2.44 -3.17 -0.90
C TYR A 133 3.23 -1.88 -1.15
N ALA A 134 3.27 -0.98 -0.16
CA ALA A 134 3.96 0.30 -0.29
C ALA A 134 5.45 0.11 -0.59
N GLN A 135 6.14 -0.75 0.17
CA GLN A 135 7.55 -1.03 -0.05
C GLN A 135 7.82 -1.69 -1.40
N THR A 136 6.95 -2.62 -1.84
CA THR A 136 7.07 -3.25 -3.17
C THR A 136 6.99 -2.20 -4.26
N VAL A 137 6.01 -1.29 -4.22
CA VAL A 137 5.89 -0.21 -5.21
C VAL A 137 7.12 0.68 -5.21
N LEU A 138 7.64 1.06 -4.03
CA LEU A 138 8.84 1.90 -3.93
C LEU A 138 10.05 1.23 -4.59
N ILE A 139 10.29 -0.06 -4.30
CA ILE A 139 11.40 -0.83 -4.89
C ILE A 139 11.25 -0.95 -6.41
N ARG A 140 10.04 -1.25 -6.90
CA ARG A 140 9.78 -1.46 -8.34
C ARG A 140 9.61 -0.17 -9.15
N SER A 141 9.56 0.99 -8.48
CA SER A 141 9.30 2.26 -9.14
C SER A 141 10.38 2.67 -10.15
N GLY A 142 11.64 2.32 -9.88
CA GLY A 142 12.80 2.87 -10.60
C GLY A 142 12.95 4.39 -10.49
N ASP A 143 12.11 5.07 -9.69
CA ASP A 143 12.15 6.53 -9.52
C ASP A 143 13.21 6.89 -8.47
N PRO A 144 14.24 7.69 -8.82
CA PRO A 144 15.34 7.99 -7.90
C PRO A 144 14.91 8.69 -6.61
N LEU A 145 13.83 9.48 -6.64
CA LEU A 145 13.33 10.17 -5.45
C LEU A 145 12.64 9.15 -4.51
N LEU A 146 11.80 8.28 -5.06
CA LEU A 146 11.11 7.25 -4.27
C LEU A 146 12.10 6.23 -3.68
N LEU A 147 13.10 5.82 -4.45
CA LEU A 147 14.17 4.94 -3.97
C LEU A 147 14.97 5.58 -2.85
N LYS A 148 15.37 6.85 -2.99
CA LYS A 148 16.08 7.59 -1.94
C LYS A 148 15.26 7.72 -0.66
N GLN A 149 13.95 7.92 -0.77
CA GLN A 149 13.06 7.96 0.41
C GLN A 149 12.97 6.60 1.10
N LEU A 150 12.91 5.50 0.33
CA LEU A 150 12.96 4.16 0.90
C LEU A 150 14.30 3.90 1.61
N GLU A 151 15.42 4.28 1.02
CA GLU A 151 16.75 4.17 1.64
C GLU A 151 16.83 4.94 2.96
N GLN A 152 16.25 6.14 3.02
CA GLN A 152 16.18 6.94 4.25
C GLN A 152 15.37 6.25 5.34
N LEU A 153 14.21 5.67 4.99
CA LEU A 153 13.37 4.90 5.92
C LEU A 153 14.10 3.66 6.44
N GLN A 154 14.77 2.92 5.56
CA GLN A 154 15.56 1.74 5.93
C GLN A 154 16.76 2.11 6.82
N SER A 155 17.46 3.20 6.49
CA SER A 155 18.60 3.70 7.29
C SER A 155 18.18 4.18 8.68
N ALA A 156 16.96 4.69 8.81
CA ALA A 156 16.36 5.09 10.08
C ALA A 156 15.74 3.93 10.86
N ASP A 157 15.81 2.69 10.33
CA ASP A 157 15.13 1.52 10.87
C ASP A 157 13.61 1.75 11.10
N ASP A 158 12.96 2.46 10.16
CA ASP A 158 11.54 2.82 10.30
C ASP A 158 10.65 1.56 10.36
N PRO A 159 9.68 1.48 11.29
CA PRO A 159 8.88 0.27 11.48
C PRO A 159 7.90 -0.04 10.33
N HIS A 160 7.72 0.88 9.37
CA HIS A 160 6.88 0.66 8.19
C HIS A 160 7.58 -0.08 7.06
N VAL A 161 8.91 -0.20 7.09
CA VAL A 161 9.69 -0.87 6.04
C VAL A 161 10.63 -1.92 6.63
N TRP A 162 11.06 -2.85 5.79
CA TRP A 162 12.06 -3.89 6.09
C TRP A 162 13.35 -3.67 5.30
N PRO A 163 14.49 -4.22 5.74
CA PRO A 163 15.70 -4.28 4.92
C PRO A 163 15.45 -4.99 3.58
N THR A 164 16.06 -4.49 2.50
CA THR A 164 15.82 -4.98 1.13
C THR A 164 16.05 -6.49 0.99
N ALA A 165 17.12 -7.02 1.58
CA ALA A 165 17.44 -8.45 1.51
C ALA A 165 16.38 -9.35 2.16
N GLU A 166 15.75 -8.88 3.25
CA GLU A 166 14.67 -9.61 3.93
C GLU A 166 13.35 -9.49 3.16
N PHE A 167 13.14 -8.36 2.49
CA PHE A 167 11.86 -8.01 1.87
C PHE A 167 11.71 -8.52 0.43
N GLU A 168 12.80 -8.71 -0.32
CA GLU A 168 12.74 -9.09 -1.73
C GLU A 168 11.85 -10.33 -2.02
N PRO A 169 11.90 -11.43 -1.24
CA PRO A 169 10.98 -12.56 -1.43
C PRO A 169 9.50 -12.19 -1.22
N ILE A 170 9.21 -11.20 -0.37
CA ILE A 170 7.84 -10.73 -0.09
C ILE A 170 7.33 -9.88 -1.25
N ALA A 171 8.18 -9.04 -1.82
CA ALA A 171 7.85 -8.24 -3.00
C ALA A 171 7.35 -9.12 -4.16
N LEU A 172 8.05 -10.23 -4.43
CA LEU A 172 7.62 -11.22 -5.44
C LEU A 172 6.24 -11.80 -5.15
N HIS A 173 5.90 -12.03 -3.88
CA HIS A 173 4.58 -12.52 -3.50
C HIS A 173 3.49 -11.45 -3.59
N VAL A 174 3.82 -10.18 -3.34
CA VAL A 174 2.91 -9.05 -3.58
C VAL A 174 2.60 -8.94 -5.08
N GLU A 175 3.62 -9.01 -5.95
CA GLU A 175 3.42 -9.01 -7.41
C GLU A 175 2.55 -10.21 -7.85
N ALA A 176 2.81 -11.40 -7.31
CA ALA A 176 2.03 -12.60 -7.59
C ALA A 176 0.56 -12.50 -7.17
N VAL A 177 0.22 -11.68 -6.17
CA VAL A 177 -1.18 -11.38 -5.81
C VAL A 177 -1.87 -10.68 -6.99
N PHE A 178 -1.24 -9.66 -7.59
CA PHE A 178 -1.82 -8.95 -8.72
C PHE A 178 -1.98 -9.84 -9.95
N VAL A 179 -1.01 -10.74 -10.20
CA VAL A 179 -1.13 -11.73 -11.28
C VAL A 179 -2.34 -12.65 -11.05
N GLN A 180 -2.49 -13.20 -9.84
CA GLN A 180 -3.58 -14.12 -9.51
C GLN A 180 -4.96 -13.45 -9.52
N LEU A 181 -5.01 -12.15 -9.23
CA LEU A 181 -6.24 -11.34 -9.32
C LEU A 181 -6.53 -10.85 -10.75
N GLY A 182 -5.62 -11.06 -11.71
CA GLY A 182 -5.76 -10.54 -13.07
C GLY A 182 -5.67 -9.00 -13.15
N LEU A 183 -4.93 -8.38 -12.22
CA LEU A 183 -4.80 -6.92 -12.09
C LEU A 183 -3.49 -6.38 -12.67
N THR A 184 -2.58 -7.21 -13.16
CA THR A 184 -1.34 -6.74 -13.80
C THR A 184 -1.62 -5.96 -15.08
N GLN A 185 -0.78 -4.97 -15.40
CA GLN A 185 -0.77 -4.33 -16.71
C GLN A 185 -0.19 -5.30 -17.77
N LEU A 186 -1.00 -6.27 -18.20
CA LEU A 186 -0.75 -7.03 -19.42
C LEU A 186 -1.75 -6.56 -20.48
N GLU A 187 -1.30 -5.71 -21.39
CA GLU A 187 -1.83 -5.69 -22.76
C GLU A 187 -0.65 -5.88 -23.70
N LEU A 188 -0.45 -7.12 -24.16
CA LEU A 188 0.08 -7.32 -25.50
C LEU A 188 -1.12 -7.56 -26.42
N PRO A 189 -1.28 -6.78 -27.50
CA PRO A 189 -2.28 -7.07 -28.50
C PRO A 189 -1.97 -8.43 -29.11
N ILE A 190 -2.96 -9.32 -29.20
CA ILE A 190 -2.92 -10.33 -30.25
C ILE A 190 -3.08 -9.54 -31.54
N ALA A 191 -1.96 -9.40 -32.25
CA ALA A 191 -1.92 -8.83 -33.59
C ALA A 191 -2.71 -9.73 -34.55
N ALA A 192 -3.58 -9.08 -35.33
CA ALA A 192 -4.35 -9.53 -36.50
C ALA A 192 -5.46 -10.56 -36.27
#